data_AF-D9CH33-F1
#
_entry.id   AF-D9CH33-F1
#
_cell.length_a   1.000
_cell.length_b   1.000
_cell.length_c   1.000
_cell.angle_alpha   90.00
_cell.angle_beta   90.00
_cell.angle_gamma   90.00
#
_symmetry.space_group_name_H-M   'P 1'
#
loop_
_entity.id
_entity.type
_entity.pdbx_description
1 polymer ?
#
loop_
_entity_poly.entity_id
_entity_poly.type
_entity_poly.pdbx_seq_one_letter_code
_entity_poly.pdbx_strand_id
1 'polypeptide(L)'
;MITITKERLLTIQQWRETYGPGSNVVLPAEEAEELARIALALLEAEPLVPVMYKGMKLLTKEGLELIRDGIAEATGLEAMCMAEALLSGASVPSVPEEMYWQDAPVGGSSKAAAYATGWNACRAAMLQGKGK
;
A
#
# COMPACT_ATOMS: atom_id res chain seq x y z
N MET A 1 39.16 -9.67 20.43
CA MET A 1 37.91 -10.36 20.08
C MET A 1 38.21 -11.26 18.89
N ILE A 2 38.09 -12.57 19.07
CA ILE A 2 38.24 -13.53 17.97
C ILE A 2 36.85 -13.94 17.51
N THR A 3 36.69 -14.18 16.21
CA THR A 3 35.45 -14.68 15.64
C THR A 3 35.62 -16.15 15.33
N ILE A 4 34.95 -17.02 16.07
CA ILE A 4 34.95 -18.46 15.76
C ILE A 4 34.15 -18.71 14.48
N THR A 5 34.76 -19.37 13.49
CA THR A 5 34.09 -19.64 12.21
C THR A 5 33.15 -20.83 12.32
N LYS A 6 32.19 -20.93 11.38
CA LYS A 6 31.26 -22.06 11.33
C LYS A 6 31.98 -23.38 11.11
N GLU A 7 33.00 -23.39 10.26
CA GLU A 7 33.83 -24.56 9.96
C GLU A 7 34.54 -25.03 11.24
N ARG A 8 35.03 -24.09 12.06
CA ARG A 8 35.66 -24.40 13.34
C ARG A 8 34.68 -25.03 14.33
N LEU A 9 33.47 -24.49 14.43
CA LEU A 9 32.39 -25.04 15.28
C LEU A 9 32.02 -26.47 14.87
N LEU A 10 31.92 -26.75 13.57
CA LEU A 10 31.65 -28.09 13.06
C LEU A 10 32.75 -29.08 13.43
N THR A 11 34.01 -28.68 13.31
CA THR A 11 35.14 -29.52 13.76
C THR A 11 35.06 -29.83 15.26
N ILE A 12 34.75 -28.82 16.09
CA ILE A 12 34.58 -29.01 17.54
C ILE A 12 33.42 -29.96 17.84
N GLN A 13 32.32 -29.86 17.11
CA GLN A 13 31.16 -30.76 17.24
C GLN A 13 31.52 -32.21 16.88
N GLN A 14 32.31 -32.42 15.83
CA GLN A 14 32.71 -33.75 15.34
C GLN A 14 33.67 -34.48 16.28
N TRP A 15 34.38 -33.77 17.16
CA TRP A 15 35.30 -34.39 18.11
C TRP A 15 34.63 -35.42 19.03
N ARG A 16 33.33 -35.30 19.30
CA ARG A 16 32.58 -36.34 20.04
C ARG A 16 32.60 -37.69 19.32
N GLU A 17 32.56 -37.68 17.99
CA GLU A 17 32.60 -38.90 17.17
C GLU A 17 34.03 -39.46 17.09
N THR A 18 35.04 -38.58 17.08
CA THR A 18 36.46 -38.98 17.01
C THR A 18 36.97 -39.54 18.34
N TYR A 19 36.68 -38.87 19.45
CA TYR A 19 37.26 -39.21 20.76
C TYR A 19 36.31 -40.01 21.66
N GLY A 20 35.03 -40.14 21.28
CA GLY A 20 34.03 -40.88 22.04
C GLY A 20 33.46 -40.10 23.24
N PRO A 21 32.37 -40.61 23.84
CA PRO A 21 31.70 -39.98 24.97
C PRO A 21 32.58 -39.97 26.23
N GLY A 22 32.61 -38.84 26.94
CA GLY A 22 33.39 -38.68 28.19
C GLY A 22 34.85 -38.24 27.99
N SER A 23 35.30 -38.10 26.75
CA SER A 23 36.63 -37.57 26.44
C SER A 23 36.71 -36.07 26.65
N ASN A 24 37.76 -35.62 27.36
CA ASN A 24 38.05 -34.21 27.52
C ASN A 24 38.65 -33.64 26.25
N VAL A 25 38.22 -32.43 25.88
CA VAL A 25 38.70 -31.69 24.72
C VAL A 25 39.34 -30.40 25.20
N VAL A 26 40.51 -30.06 24.66
CA VAL A 26 41.22 -28.82 24.97
C VAL A 26 40.99 -27.81 23.85
N LEU A 27 40.54 -26.62 24.22
CA LEU A 27 40.37 -25.47 23.34
C LEU A 27 41.34 -24.34 23.74
N PRO A 28 41.82 -23.52 22.80
CA PRO A 28 42.43 -22.24 23.11
C PRO A 28 41.52 -21.41 24.03
N ALA A 29 42.12 -20.65 24.95
CA ALA A 29 41.38 -19.89 25.95
C ALA A 29 40.39 -18.90 25.31
N GLU A 30 40.81 -18.27 24.22
CA GLU A 30 40.03 -17.29 23.47
C GLU A 30 38.82 -17.94 22.76
N GLU A 31 38.98 -19.17 22.23
CA GLU A 31 37.85 -19.92 21.64
C GLU A 31 36.84 -20.32 22.71
N ALA A 32 37.31 -20.76 23.88
CA ALA A 32 36.46 -21.16 24.99
C ALA A 32 35.67 -19.96 25.57
N GLU A 33 36.33 -18.81 25.75
CA GLU A 33 35.67 -17.57 26.20
C GLU A 33 34.60 -17.11 25.22
N GLU A 34 34.91 -17.12 23.92
CA GLU A 34 33.98 -16.72 22.87
C GLU A 34 32.74 -17.61 22.82
N LEU A 35 32.94 -18.93 22.91
CA LEU A 35 31.85 -19.90 22.98
C LEU A 35 30.98 -19.70 24.22
N ALA A 36 31.59 -19.48 25.39
CA ALA A 36 30.86 -19.24 26.63
C ALA A 36 30.03 -17.96 26.54
N ARG A 37 30.60 -16.88 25.99
CA ARG A 37 29.90 -15.61 25.78
C ARG A 37 28.70 -15.75 24.85
N ILE A 38 28.85 -16.47 23.74
CA ILE A 38 27.74 -16.72 22.81
C ILE A 38 26.65 -17.55 23.50
N ALA A 39 27.03 -18.61 24.21
CA ALA A 39 26.08 -19.47 24.93
C ALA A 39 25.32 -18.70 26.01
N LEU A 40 25.99 -17.85 26.78
CA LEU A 40 25.36 -16.97 27.77
C LEU A 40 24.37 -16.00 27.10
N ALA A 41 24.78 -15.35 26.03
CA ALA A 41 23.90 -14.45 25.28
C ALA A 41 22.66 -15.17 24.73
N LEU A 42 22.78 -16.43 24.30
CA LEU A 42 21.64 -17.24 23.85
C LEU A 42 20.70 -17.63 24.99
N LEU A 43 21.22 -17.83 26.21
CA LEU A 43 20.40 -18.11 27.39
C LEU A 43 19.67 -16.87 27.90
N GLU A 44 20.29 -15.70 27.77
CA GLU A 44 19.72 -14.41 28.16
C GLU A 44 18.79 -13.82 27.10
N ALA A 45 18.90 -14.26 25.84
CA ALA A 45 18.03 -13.82 24.77
C ALA A 45 16.57 -14.21 25.04
N GLU A 46 15.71 -13.21 25.20
CA GLU A 46 14.26 -13.41 25.24
C GLU A 46 13.82 -14.05 23.92
N PRO A 47 13.06 -15.16 23.95
CA PRO A 47 12.64 -15.81 22.71
C PRO A 47 11.82 -14.81 21.88
N LEU A 48 12.08 -14.73 20.58
CA LEU A 48 11.46 -13.78 19.62
C LEU A 48 9.96 -14.03 19.37
N VAL A 49 9.22 -14.50 20.37
CA VAL A 49 7.79 -14.80 20.32
C VAL A 49 6.84 -13.58 20.39
N PRO A 50 7.21 -12.33 20.78
CA PRO A 50 6.21 -11.27 20.94
C PRO A 50 5.51 -10.83 19.64
N VAL A 51 6.20 -10.90 18.50
CA VAL A 51 5.65 -10.43 17.21
C VAL A 51 4.63 -11.41 16.64
N MET A 52 4.85 -12.72 16.80
CA MET A 52 3.91 -13.75 16.33
C MET A 52 2.60 -13.75 17.12
N TYR A 53 2.61 -13.51 18.44
CA TYR A 53 1.38 -13.50 19.24
C TYR A 53 0.45 -12.32 18.92
N LYS A 54 1.00 -11.12 18.63
CA LYS A 54 0.18 -9.97 18.20
C LYS A 54 -0.36 -10.15 16.78
N GLY A 55 0.45 -10.72 15.88
CA GLY A 55 0.00 -11.08 14.52
C GLY A 55 -1.08 -12.17 14.53
N MET A 56 -0.98 -13.15 15.42
CA MET A 56 -1.98 -14.23 15.54
C MET A 56 -3.38 -13.71 15.90
N LYS A 57 -3.50 -12.65 16.71
CA LYS A 57 -4.81 -12.01 16.95
C LYS A 57 -5.41 -11.41 15.69
N LEU A 58 -4.60 -10.89 14.77
CA LEU A 58 -5.05 -10.38 13.47
C LEU A 58 -5.38 -11.50 12.47
N LEU A 59 -4.88 -12.71 12.70
CA LEU A 59 -5.23 -13.92 11.94
C LEU A 59 -6.51 -14.62 12.47
N THR A 60 -7.14 -14.10 13.53
CA THR A 60 -8.48 -14.53 13.96
C THR A 60 -9.54 -14.01 12.98
N LYS A 61 -10.72 -14.62 12.98
CA LYS A 61 -11.84 -14.17 12.13
C LYS A 61 -12.17 -12.70 12.39
N GLU A 62 -12.21 -12.30 13.66
CA GLU A 62 -12.50 -10.94 14.10
C GLU A 62 -11.40 -9.97 13.67
N GLY A 63 -10.12 -10.39 13.73
CA GLY A 63 -8.99 -9.62 13.25
C GLY A 63 -9.03 -9.37 11.74
N LEU A 64 -9.41 -10.38 10.95
CA LEU A 64 -9.56 -10.28 9.50
C LEU A 64 -10.77 -9.42 9.11
N GLU A 65 -11.88 -9.49 9.86
CA GLU A 65 -13.05 -8.63 9.66
C GLU A 65 -12.71 -7.16 9.92
N LEU A 66 -11.96 -6.85 10.98
CA LEU A 66 -11.48 -5.49 11.24
C LEU A 66 -10.57 -4.96 10.11
N ILE A 67 -9.68 -5.80 9.57
CA ILE A 67 -8.82 -5.42 8.45
C ILE A 67 -9.65 -5.14 7.19
N ARG A 68 -10.62 -6.01 6.87
CA ARG A 68 -11.52 -5.83 5.74
C ARG A 68 -12.32 -4.52 5.87
N ASP A 69 -12.88 -4.28 7.06
CA ASP A 69 -13.74 -3.12 7.30
C ASP A 69 -12.92 -1.82 7.21
N GLY A 70 -11.69 -1.82 7.75
CA GLY A 70 -10.77 -0.68 7.60
C GLY A 70 -10.36 -0.42 6.14
N ILE A 71 -10.15 -1.46 5.33
CA ILE A 71 -9.89 -1.30 3.88
C ILE A 71 -11.12 -0.76 3.14
N ALA A 72 -12.32 -1.26 3.47
CA ALA A 72 -13.57 -0.79 2.88
C ALA A 72 -13.85 0.68 3.22
N GLU A 73 -13.59 1.11 4.45
CA GLU A 73 -13.74 2.50 4.87
C GLU A 73 -12.73 3.42 4.17
N ALA A 74 -11.46 3.02 4.09
CA ALA A 74 -10.43 3.79 3.40
C ALA A 74 -10.73 3.96 1.90
N THR A 75 -11.16 2.90 1.22
CA THR A 75 -11.55 2.95 -0.19
C THR A 75 -12.83 3.76 -0.40
N GLY A 76 -13.79 3.70 0.52
CA GLY A 76 -14.97 4.57 0.51
C GLY A 76 -14.62 6.04 0.65
N LEU A 77 -13.73 6.38 1.58
CA LEU A 77 -13.27 7.75 1.80
C LEU A 77 -12.48 8.29 0.60
N GLU A 78 -11.60 7.48 0.02
CA GLU A 78 -10.86 7.84 -1.20
C GLU A 78 -11.82 8.10 -2.38
N ALA A 79 -12.81 7.23 -2.57
CA ALA A 79 -13.83 7.42 -3.60
C ALA A 79 -14.65 8.70 -3.38
N MET A 80 -15.01 9.03 -2.13
CA MET A 80 -15.70 10.28 -1.81
C MET A 80 -14.81 11.52 -2.07
N CYS A 81 -13.55 11.51 -1.64
CA CYS A 81 -12.61 12.59 -1.91
C CYS A 81 -12.40 12.81 -3.42
N MET A 82 -12.29 11.72 -4.19
CA MET A 82 -12.18 11.79 -5.65
C MET A 82 -13.47 12.32 -6.30
N ALA A 83 -14.65 11.93 -5.80
CA ALA A 83 -15.92 12.46 -6.27
C ALA A 83 -16.05 13.97 -5.97
N GLU A 84 -15.64 14.40 -4.77
CA GLU A 84 -15.61 15.82 -4.40
C GLU A 84 -14.63 16.60 -5.28
N ALA A 85 -13.45 16.07 -5.58
CA ALA A 85 -12.50 16.69 -6.50
C ALA A 85 -13.06 16.83 -7.93
N LEU A 86 -13.80 15.84 -8.41
CA LEU A 86 -14.45 15.87 -9.74
C LEU A 86 -15.62 16.86 -9.79
N LEU A 87 -16.39 16.96 -8.70
CA LEU A 87 -17.55 17.86 -8.60
C LEU A 87 -17.15 19.31 -8.27
N SER A 88 -16.05 19.53 -7.56
CA SER A 88 -15.49 20.86 -7.23
C SER A 88 -14.63 21.46 -8.34
N GLY A 89 -14.12 20.63 -9.25
CA GLY A 89 -13.59 21.09 -10.52
C GLY A 89 -14.66 21.85 -11.27
N ALA A 90 -14.54 23.18 -11.33
CA ALA A 90 -15.48 24.02 -12.07
C ALA A 90 -15.67 23.44 -13.46
N SER A 91 -16.86 22.91 -13.76
CA SER A 91 -17.25 22.63 -15.12
C SER A 91 -17.34 23.98 -15.80
N VAL A 92 -16.22 24.46 -16.36
CA VAL A 92 -16.20 25.65 -17.20
C VAL A 92 -17.28 25.39 -18.23
N PRO A 93 -18.36 26.20 -18.30
CA PRO A 93 -19.36 26.02 -19.33
C PRO A 93 -18.61 26.17 -20.66
N SER A 94 -18.38 25.05 -21.35
CA SER A 94 -17.78 25.06 -22.66
C SER A 94 -18.81 25.70 -23.55
N VAL A 95 -18.51 26.89 -24.04
CA VAL A 95 -19.40 27.62 -24.93
C VAL A 95 -19.67 26.69 -26.12
N PRO A 96 -20.93 26.28 -26.35
CA PRO A 96 -21.23 25.37 -27.44
C PRO A 96 -20.89 25.99 -28.80
N GLU A 97 -20.71 25.16 -29.82
CA GLU A 97 -20.52 25.65 -31.20
C GLU A 97 -21.78 26.34 -31.73
N GLU A 98 -21.62 27.14 -32.77
CA GLU A 98 -22.74 27.80 -33.43
C GLU A 98 -23.59 26.76 -34.18
N MET A 99 -24.92 26.85 -34.02
CA MET A 99 -25.87 25.91 -34.60
C MET A 99 -26.50 26.50 -35.85
N TYR A 100 -26.36 25.84 -36.99
CA TYR A 100 -27.10 26.16 -38.20
C TYR A 100 -28.40 25.35 -38.25
N TRP A 101 -29.45 25.90 -38.86
CA TRP A 101 -30.75 25.23 -38.94
C TRP A 101 -30.70 23.90 -39.69
N GLN A 102 -29.71 23.67 -40.56
CA GLN A 102 -29.53 22.41 -41.29
C GLN A 102 -29.02 21.28 -40.38
N ASP A 103 -28.30 21.65 -39.32
CA ASP A 103 -27.65 20.72 -38.39
C ASP A 103 -28.49 20.47 -37.13
N ALA A 104 -29.67 21.11 -37.05
CA ALA A 104 -30.53 20.97 -35.90
C ALA A 104 -31.07 19.53 -35.80
N PRO A 105 -31.06 18.89 -34.61
CA PRO A 105 -31.49 17.51 -34.41
C PRO A 105 -33.02 17.35 -34.41
N VAL A 106 -33.74 18.22 -35.15
CA VAL A 106 -35.20 18.26 -35.22
C VAL A 106 -35.65 18.34 -36.67
N GLY A 107 -36.66 17.53 -37.02
CA GLY A 107 -37.23 17.52 -38.36
C GLY A 107 -38.14 18.72 -38.65
N GLY A 108 -38.06 19.24 -39.87
CA GLY A 108 -38.88 20.34 -40.37
C GLY A 108 -38.20 21.71 -40.28
N SER A 109 -38.11 22.40 -41.41
CA SER A 109 -37.34 23.65 -41.56
C SER A 109 -37.69 24.73 -40.52
N SER A 110 -38.97 24.89 -40.19
CA SER A 110 -39.42 25.88 -39.19
C SER A 110 -39.01 25.54 -37.76
N LYS A 111 -39.09 24.25 -37.36
CA LYS A 111 -38.66 23.79 -36.03
C LYS A 111 -37.15 23.85 -35.89
N ALA A 112 -36.44 23.49 -36.95
CA ALA A 112 -34.99 23.52 -37.01
C ALA A 112 -34.43 24.96 -36.92
N ALA A 113 -35.07 25.92 -37.59
CA ALA A 113 -34.72 27.33 -37.48
C ALA A 113 -34.93 27.86 -36.05
N ALA A 114 -36.08 27.57 -35.43
CA ALA A 114 -36.36 27.99 -34.06
C ALA A 114 -35.38 27.37 -33.05
N TYR A 115 -35.00 26.11 -33.23
CA TYR A 115 -34.00 25.44 -32.42
C TYR A 115 -32.62 26.11 -32.53
N ALA A 116 -32.15 26.37 -33.75
CA ALA A 116 -30.88 27.07 -33.99
C ALA A 116 -30.88 28.49 -33.38
N THR A 117 -31.99 29.21 -33.48
CA THR A 117 -32.14 30.53 -32.85
C THR A 117 -32.01 30.45 -31.32
N GLY A 118 -32.72 29.53 -30.67
CA GLY A 118 -32.65 29.35 -29.22
C GLY A 118 -31.26 28.92 -28.74
N TRP A 119 -30.62 28.00 -29.47
CA TRP A 119 -29.27 27.54 -29.20
C TRP A 119 -28.25 28.68 -29.28
N ASN A 120 -28.26 29.45 -30.36
CA ASN A 120 -27.31 30.55 -30.56
C ASN A 120 -27.56 31.73 -29.61
N ALA A 121 -28.80 31.96 -29.18
CA ALA A 121 -29.10 32.93 -28.12
C ALA A 121 -28.48 32.52 -26.77
N CYS A 122 -28.59 31.24 -26.40
CA CYS A 122 -27.96 30.69 -25.19
C CYS A 122 -26.44 30.78 -25.26
N ARG A 123 -25.86 30.42 -26.41
CA ARG A 123 -24.42 30.57 -26.71
C ARG A 123 -23.95 32.01 -26.55
N ALA A 124 -24.67 32.97 -27.13
CA ALA A 124 -24.33 34.39 -27.03
C ALA A 124 -24.37 34.90 -25.58
N ALA A 125 -25.37 34.49 -24.79
CA ALA A 125 -25.45 34.83 -23.38
C ALA A 125 -24.26 34.27 -22.58
N MET A 126 -23.84 33.02 -22.85
CA MET A 126 -22.65 32.42 -22.23
C MET A 126 -21.34 33.15 -22.60
N LEU A 127 -21.24 33.65 -23.84
CA LEU A 127 -20.09 34.45 -24.29
C LEU A 127 -20.06 35.83 -23.62
N GLN A 128 -21.22 36.48 -23.43
CA GLN A 128 -21.30 37.78 -22.75
C GLN A 128 -21.03 37.69 -21.23
N GLY A 129 -21.40 36.58 -20.59
CA GLY A 129 -21.18 36.35 -19.16
C GLY A 129 -19.71 36.08 -18.77
N LYS A 130 -18.85 35.69 -19.71
CA LYS A 130 -17.42 35.41 -19.49
C LYS A 130 -16.50 36.64 -19.54
N GLY A 131 -17.04 37.83 -19.82
CA GLY A 131 -16.28 39.08 -19.98
C GLY A 131 -16.25 40.01 -18.76
N LYS A 132 -16.57 39.53 -17.56
CA LYS A 132 -16.45 40.28 -16.29
C LYS A 132 -15.62 39.52 -15.28
#